data_AF-R0LBI4-F1
#
_entry.id   AF-R0LBI4-F1
#
_cell.length_a   1.000
_cell.length_b   1.000
_cell.length_c   1.000
_cell.angle_alpha   90.00
_cell.angle_beta   90.00
_cell.angle_gamma   90.00
#
_symmetry.space_group_name_H-M   'P 1'
#
loop_
_entity.id
_entity.type
_entity.pdbx_description
1 polymer ?
#
loop_
_entity_poly.entity_id
_entity_poly.type
_entity_poly.pdbx_seq_one_letter_code
_entity_poly.pdbx_strand_id
1 'polypeptide(L)'
;YNLECALSQVQPLEPWGNIVYGYATCEDAEAYELQDGEFSSGIFMKYLKKHILQEKKVTHMLEDVLEDIGRDPLVTGKQVMEIKHTLKEARSLTDPICPLGAAVERWGCGHEPPRETVTFPCGARAELRFQHLFSNVMSVCAKLQDPPAHITDAHLMLRQPT
;
A
#
# COMPACT_ATOMS: atom_id res chain seq x y z
N TYR A 1 32.29 -7.75 -2.24
CA TYR A 1 31.70 -9.08 -1.99
C TYR A 1 31.95 -9.44 -0.54
N ASN A 2 30.90 -9.53 0.29
CA ASN A 2 31.04 -9.95 1.69
C ASN A 2 31.27 -11.46 1.72
N LEU A 3 32.52 -11.86 1.96
CA LEU A 3 32.97 -13.26 2.02
C LEU A 3 32.41 -14.02 3.24
N GLU A 4 31.80 -13.32 4.21
CA GLU A 4 31.23 -13.90 5.44
C GLU A 4 29.72 -14.18 5.34
N CYS A 5 29.07 -13.83 4.23
CA CYS A 5 27.65 -14.13 4.04
C CYS A 5 27.50 -15.53 3.44
N ALA A 6 26.94 -16.48 4.19
CA ALA A 6 26.64 -17.81 3.68
C ALA A 6 25.76 -17.70 2.43
N LEU A 7 26.15 -18.38 1.34
CA LEU A 7 25.34 -18.44 0.13
C LEU A 7 23.98 -19.05 0.48
N SER A 8 22.90 -18.32 0.22
CA SER A 8 21.54 -18.82 0.40
C SER A 8 21.37 -20.12 -0.40
N GLN A 9 21.06 -21.21 0.28
CA GLN A 9 20.70 -22.45 -0.38
C GLN A 9 19.32 -22.28 -1.01
N VAL A 10 19.25 -22.31 -2.33
CA VAL A 10 17.99 -22.26 -3.07
C VAL A 10 17.39 -23.67 -3.08
N GLN A 11 16.28 -23.86 -2.38
CA GLN A 11 15.50 -25.10 -2.42
C GLN A 11 14.34 -24.97 -3.42
N PRO A 12 13.98 -26.05 -4.15
CA PRO A 12 12.82 -26.04 -5.02
C PRO A 12 11.53 -25.81 -4.22
N LEU A 13 10.62 -24.99 -4.75
CA LEU A 13 9.29 -24.84 -4.17
C LEU A 13 8.46 -26.10 -4.41
N GLU A 14 7.70 -26.51 -3.40
CA GLU A 14 6.75 -27.61 -3.52
C GLU A 14 5.58 -27.23 -4.47
N PRO A 15 5.08 -28.17 -5.30
CA PRO A 15 4.13 -27.88 -6.38
C PRO A 15 2.67 -27.83 -5.89
N TRP A 16 2.39 -26.97 -4.91
CA TRP A 16 1.06 -26.84 -4.28
C TRP A 16 -0.05 -26.36 -5.22
N GLY A 17 0.30 -25.77 -6.36
CA GLY A 17 -0.67 -25.36 -7.37
C GLY A 17 -1.56 -24.19 -6.95
N ASN A 18 -1.01 -23.27 -6.15
CA ASN A 18 -1.70 -22.14 -5.52
C ASN A 18 -0.92 -20.81 -5.66
N ILE A 19 0.11 -20.77 -6.51
CA ILE A 19 0.96 -19.59 -6.69
C ILE A 19 0.56 -18.86 -7.96
N VAL A 20 0.47 -17.53 -7.88
CA VAL A 20 0.30 -16.62 -9.01
C VAL A 20 1.30 -15.47 -8.88
N TYR A 21 2.07 -15.24 -9.92
CA TYR A 21 2.90 -14.07 -10.11
C TYR A 21 2.32 -13.21 -11.24
N GLY A 22 2.04 -11.95 -10.94
CA GLY A 22 1.74 -10.93 -11.95
C GLY A 22 2.88 -9.92 -11.96
N TYR A 23 3.82 -10.06 -12.89
CA TYR A 23 4.93 -9.15 -13.04
C TYR A 23 4.51 -7.96 -13.90
N ALA A 24 4.82 -6.75 -13.45
CA ALA A 24 4.51 -5.53 -14.20
C ALA A 24 5.18 -5.49 -15.58
N THR A 25 6.29 -6.21 -15.74
CA THR A 25 7.05 -6.35 -16.98
C THR A 25 7.69 -7.74 -17.07
N CYS A 26 8.21 -8.11 -18.23
CA CYS A 26 8.89 -9.39 -18.46
C CYS A 26 10.37 -9.30 -18.09
N GLU A 27 11.06 -10.45 -18.11
CA GLU A 27 12.51 -10.51 -17.92
C GLU A 27 13.23 -9.58 -18.91
N ASP A 28 14.26 -8.89 -18.44
CA ASP A 28 15.07 -7.91 -19.18
C ASP A 28 14.29 -6.72 -19.79
N ALA A 29 13.08 -6.45 -19.30
CA ALA A 29 12.29 -5.28 -19.67
C ALA A 29 12.04 -4.34 -18.47
N GLU A 30 11.62 -3.11 -18.78
CA GLU A 30 11.36 -2.08 -17.77
C GLU A 30 9.87 -1.97 -17.45
N ALA A 31 9.56 -1.52 -16.23
CA ALA A 31 8.22 -1.14 -15.81
C ALA A 31 8.18 0.37 -15.62
N TYR A 32 7.14 1.02 -16.15
CA TYR A 32 7.08 2.47 -16.24
C TYR A 32 6.03 3.06 -15.29
N GLU A 33 6.23 4.33 -14.98
CA GLU A 33 5.24 5.22 -14.37
C GLU A 33 4.96 6.40 -15.30
N LEU A 34 3.71 6.85 -15.32
CA LEU A 34 3.38 8.13 -15.94
C LEU A 34 3.47 9.21 -14.88
N GLN A 35 4.25 10.26 -15.18
CA GLN A 35 4.30 11.47 -14.38
C GLN A 35 3.38 12.51 -15.02
N ASP A 36 2.28 12.84 -14.33
CA ASP A 36 1.36 13.92 -14.72
C ASP A 36 1.35 15.00 -13.64
N GLY A 37 2.50 15.64 -13.45
CA GLY A 37 2.70 16.68 -12.44
C GLY A 37 2.57 16.15 -11.01
N GLU A 38 1.46 16.47 -10.33
CA GLU A 38 1.23 16.17 -8.91
C GLU A 38 0.90 14.70 -8.65
N PHE A 39 0.50 13.95 -9.69
CA PHE A 39 0.14 12.54 -9.58
C PHE A 39 1.04 11.67 -10.47
N SER A 40 1.72 10.70 -9.86
CA SER A 40 2.35 9.60 -10.57
C SER A 40 1.56 8.31 -10.35
N SER A 41 1.35 7.53 -11.42
CA SER A 41 0.80 6.19 -11.30
C SER A 41 1.61 5.23 -12.15
N GLY A 42 2.12 4.18 -11.51
CA GLY A 42 2.73 3.05 -12.22
C GLY A 42 1.73 2.49 -13.23
N ILE A 43 2.18 2.22 -14.45
CA ILE A 43 1.34 1.71 -15.56
C ILE A 43 0.59 0.46 -15.12
N PHE A 44 1.27 -0.49 -14.46
CA PHE A 44 0.63 -1.70 -13.96
C PHE A 44 -0.51 -1.39 -12.98
N MET A 45 -0.27 -0.52 -11.99
CA MET A 45 -1.28 -0.15 -10.99
C MET A 45 -2.45 0.65 -11.59
N LYS A 46 -2.20 1.47 -12.61
CA LYS A 46 -3.24 2.21 -13.36
C LYS A 46 -4.31 1.26 -13.91
N TYR A 47 -3.93 0.08 -14.39
CA TYR A 47 -4.83 -0.92 -14.95
C TYR A 47 -5.32 -1.90 -13.89
N LEU A 48 -4.45 -2.42 -13.03
CA LEU A 48 -4.83 -3.36 -11.96
C LEU A 48 -6.00 -2.88 -11.12
N LYS A 49 -6.01 -1.61 -10.71
CA LYS A 49 -7.07 -1.03 -9.87
C LYS A 49 -8.47 -1.08 -10.50
N LYS A 50 -8.58 -1.20 -11.83
CA LYS A 50 -9.86 -1.34 -12.54
C LYS A 50 -10.47 -2.74 -12.40
N HIS A 51 -9.62 -3.76 -12.20
CA HIS A 51 -10.02 -5.17 -12.24
C HIS A 51 -9.92 -5.87 -10.89
N ILE A 52 -9.12 -5.36 -9.95
CA ILE A 52 -8.78 -6.06 -8.69
C ILE A 52 -9.99 -6.42 -7.80
N LEU A 53 -11.11 -5.70 -7.92
CA LEU A 53 -12.34 -5.94 -7.16
C LEU A 53 -13.35 -6.84 -7.89
N GLN A 54 -13.04 -7.31 -9.10
CA GLN A 54 -13.95 -8.15 -9.87
C GLN A 54 -14.00 -9.57 -9.30
N GLU A 55 -15.21 -10.15 -9.26
CA GLU A 55 -15.43 -11.54 -8.87
C GLU A 55 -15.00 -12.48 -10.01
N LYS A 56 -13.68 -12.68 -10.12
CA LYS A 56 -13.05 -13.49 -11.16
C LYS A 56 -11.87 -14.27 -10.58
N LYS A 57 -11.56 -15.41 -11.20
CA LYS A 57 -10.30 -16.12 -10.93
C LYS A 57 -9.13 -15.14 -11.05
N VAL A 58 -8.19 -15.17 -10.10
CA VAL A 58 -7.04 -14.23 -10.06
C VAL A 58 -6.31 -14.17 -11.40
N THR A 59 -6.12 -15.30 -12.08
CA THR A 59 -5.44 -15.34 -13.39
C THR A 59 -6.23 -14.63 -14.48
N HIS A 60 -7.56 -14.82 -14.55
CA HIS A 60 -8.40 -14.12 -15.52
C HIS A 60 -8.46 -12.61 -15.24
N MET A 61 -8.48 -12.20 -13.97
CA MET A 61 -8.38 -10.78 -13.60
C MET A 61 -7.06 -10.17 -14.09
N LEU A 62 -5.93 -10.88 -13.94
CA LEU A 62 -4.63 -10.42 -14.45
C LEU A 62 -4.54 -10.46 -15.98
N GLU A 63 -5.21 -11.40 -16.64
CA GLU A 63 -5.32 -11.45 -18.11
C GLU A 63 -6.06 -10.22 -18.66
N ASP A 64 -7.13 -9.78 -17.99
CA ASP A 64 -7.80 -8.52 -18.36
C ASP A 64 -6.83 -7.32 -18.22
N VAL A 65 -6.04 -7.27 -17.14
CA VAL A 65 -5.04 -6.22 -16.92
C VAL A 65 -3.96 -6.23 -18.02
N LEU A 66 -3.50 -7.43 -18.39
CA LEU A 66 -2.53 -7.63 -19.48
C LEU A 66 -3.09 -7.13 -20.82
N GLU A 67 -4.35 -7.43 -21.12
CA GLU A 67 -5.02 -6.97 -22.34
C GLU A 67 -5.17 -5.45 -22.37
N ASP A 68 -5.56 -4.84 -21.25
CA ASP A 68 -5.71 -3.40 -21.09
C ASP A 68 -4.37 -2.66 -21.29
N ILE A 69 -3.26 -3.18 -20.73
CA ILE A 69 -1.90 -2.65 -20.95
C ILE A 69 -1.49 -2.81 -22.42
N GLY A 70 -1.75 -3.97 -23.02
CA GLY A 70 -1.41 -4.24 -24.42
C GLY A 70 -2.09 -3.30 -25.41
N ARG A 71 -3.28 -2.80 -25.08
CA ARG A 71 -4.06 -1.84 -25.86
C ARG A 71 -3.68 -0.38 -25.64
N ASP A 72 -2.86 -0.04 -24.63
CA ASP A 72 -2.46 1.33 -24.35
C ASP A 72 -1.30 1.79 -25.26
N PRO A 73 -1.54 2.68 -26.23
CA PRO A 73 -0.54 3.08 -27.21
C PRO A 73 0.68 3.79 -26.60
N LEU A 74 0.59 4.29 -25.36
CA LEU A 74 1.73 4.93 -24.69
C LEU A 74 2.82 3.93 -24.29
N VAL A 75 2.42 2.68 -24.03
CA VAL A 75 3.26 1.63 -23.45
C VAL A 75 3.33 0.35 -24.29
N THR A 76 2.48 0.20 -25.32
CA THR A 76 2.59 -0.88 -26.30
C THR A 76 4.02 -0.96 -26.85
N GLY A 77 4.63 -2.15 -26.74
CA GLY A 77 6.01 -2.40 -27.18
C GLY A 77 7.12 -1.89 -26.25
N LYS A 78 6.78 -1.20 -25.15
CA LYS A 78 7.73 -0.74 -24.13
C LYS A 78 7.63 -1.53 -22.84
N GLN A 79 6.40 -1.76 -22.37
CA GLN A 79 6.11 -2.55 -21.17
C GLN A 79 5.28 -3.76 -21.56
N VAL A 80 5.77 -4.95 -21.22
CA VAL A 80 5.10 -6.21 -21.52
C VAL A 80 4.90 -6.95 -20.20
N MET A 81 3.69 -6.90 -19.65
CA MET A 81 3.34 -7.62 -18.42
C MET A 81 3.47 -9.14 -18.62
N GLU A 82 3.87 -9.85 -17.57
CA GLU A 82 4.00 -11.31 -17.58
C GLU A 82 3.21 -11.95 -16.43
N ILE A 83 2.48 -13.02 -16.74
CA ILE A 83 1.74 -13.82 -15.75
C ILE A 83 2.37 -15.22 -15.68
N LYS A 84 2.82 -15.64 -14.50
CA LYS A 84 3.32 -17.00 -14.23
C LYS A 84 2.52 -17.58 -13.07
N HIS A 85 1.90 -18.74 -13.24
CA HIS A 85 1.13 -19.34 -12.15
C HIS A 85 1.11 -20.87 -12.18
N THR A 86 0.91 -21.44 -10.99
CA THR A 86 0.59 -22.87 -10.82
C THR A 86 -0.87 -23.07 -10.36
N LEU A 87 -1.64 -21.98 -10.22
CA LEU A 87 -3.00 -21.98 -9.68
C LEU A 87 -3.97 -22.93 -10.42
N LYS A 88 -4.33 -24.03 -9.76
CA LYS A 88 -5.25 -25.06 -10.28
C LYS A 88 -6.72 -24.72 -10.04
N GLU A 89 -7.03 -24.27 -8.83
CA GLU A 89 -8.40 -23.91 -8.42
C GLU A 89 -8.83 -22.55 -8.97
N ALA A 90 -10.15 -22.32 -9.06
CA ALA A 90 -10.73 -21.05 -9.50
C ALA A 90 -10.81 -20.02 -8.37
N ARG A 91 -9.69 -19.78 -7.66
CA ARG A 91 -9.65 -18.83 -6.52
C ARG A 91 -9.74 -17.39 -7.00
N SER A 92 -10.51 -16.57 -6.28
CA SER A 92 -10.70 -15.13 -6.49
C SER A 92 -10.15 -14.33 -5.30
N LEU A 93 -9.79 -13.06 -5.53
CA LEU A 93 -9.50 -12.12 -4.43
C LEU A 93 -10.76 -11.76 -3.63
N THR A 94 -11.94 -12.05 -4.18
CA THR A 94 -13.25 -11.80 -3.56
C THR A 94 -13.84 -13.04 -2.88
N ASP A 95 -13.09 -14.15 -2.82
CA ASP A 95 -13.55 -15.37 -2.14
C ASP A 95 -13.92 -15.05 -0.67
N PRO A 96 -15.05 -15.56 -0.16
CA PRO A 96 -15.46 -15.29 1.22
C PRO A 96 -14.45 -15.90 2.20
N ILE A 97 -14.16 -15.16 3.28
CA ILE A 97 -13.34 -15.65 4.37
C ILE A 97 -14.19 -16.58 5.24
N CYS A 98 -13.79 -17.85 5.36
CA CYS A 98 -14.40 -18.81 6.28
C CYS A 98 -13.65 -18.76 7.63
N PRO A 99 -14.22 -18.22 8.72
CA PRO A 99 -13.52 -18.00 9.99
C PRO A 99 -13.35 -19.28 10.84
N LEU A 100 -13.21 -20.46 10.22
CA LEU A 100 -13.11 -21.72 10.94
C LEU A 100 -11.65 -21.96 11.38
N GLY A 101 -11.20 -21.24 12.42
CA GLY A 101 -9.88 -21.41 13.02
C GLY A 101 -9.53 -20.31 14.04
N ALA A 102 -8.97 -20.71 15.19
CA ALA A 102 -8.62 -19.84 16.31
C ALA A 102 -7.30 -19.06 16.12
N ALA A 103 -7.18 -18.33 15.01
CA ALA A 103 -6.02 -17.48 14.74
C ALA A 103 -6.43 -16.11 14.17
N VAL A 104 -7.34 -15.43 14.87
CA VAL A 104 -7.57 -13.98 14.68
C VAL A 104 -6.63 -13.23 15.62
N GLU A 105 -5.33 -13.47 15.49
CA GLU A 105 -4.33 -12.86 16.36
C GLU A 105 -3.51 -11.84 15.56
N ARG A 106 -3.83 -10.56 15.81
CA ARG A 106 -2.97 -9.36 15.71
C ARG A 106 -2.93 -8.52 14.42
N TRP A 107 -3.56 -8.90 13.31
CA TRP A 107 -3.69 -8.00 12.14
C TRP A 107 -5.10 -7.40 12.07
N GLY A 108 -5.32 -6.25 12.72
CA GLY A 108 -6.65 -5.62 12.78
C GLY A 108 -6.86 -4.65 13.94
N CYS A 109 -5.97 -4.64 14.95
CA CYS A 109 -5.90 -3.54 15.91
C CYS A 109 -5.24 -2.31 15.25
N GLY A 110 -5.85 -1.81 14.17
CA GLY A 110 -5.68 -0.42 13.79
C GLY A 110 -6.33 0.39 14.89
N HIS A 111 -5.55 0.72 15.92
CA HIS A 111 -6.01 1.67 16.93
C HIS A 111 -6.43 2.94 16.19
N GLU A 112 -7.67 3.40 16.43
CA GLU A 112 -8.08 4.72 15.97
C GLU A 112 -6.99 5.70 16.39
N PRO A 113 -6.46 6.52 15.47
CA PRO A 113 -5.28 7.30 15.79
C PRO A 113 -5.60 8.19 16.98
N PRO A 114 -4.69 8.25 17.98
CA PRO A 114 -4.99 8.89 19.24
C PRO A 114 -5.38 10.35 19.03
N ARG A 115 -6.25 10.86 19.91
CA ARG A 115 -6.49 12.30 20.03
C ARG A 115 -6.04 12.71 21.41
N GLU A 116 -5.16 13.68 21.47
CA GLU A 116 -4.60 14.17 22.73
C GLU A 116 -4.82 15.67 22.83
N THR A 117 -5.13 16.16 24.03
CA THR A 117 -5.21 17.59 24.29
C THR A 117 -4.08 17.99 25.23
N VAL A 118 -3.20 18.87 24.74
CA VAL A 118 -2.11 19.42 25.52
C VAL A 118 -2.57 20.76 26.11
N THR A 119 -2.38 20.93 27.41
CA THR A 119 -2.64 22.20 28.11
C THR A 119 -1.31 22.84 28.46
N PHE A 120 -1.08 24.06 27.99
CA PHE A 120 0.12 24.83 28.28
C PHE A 120 -0.01 25.55 29.64
N PRO A 121 1.11 25.89 30.31
CA PRO A 121 1.09 26.62 31.57
C PRO A 121 0.35 27.96 31.53
N CYS A 122 0.27 28.60 30.36
CA CYS A 122 -0.49 29.83 30.15
C CYS A 122 -2.02 29.62 30.07
N GLY A 123 -2.50 28.38 30.19
CA GLY A 123 -3.91 28.01 30.08
C GLY A 123 -4.40 27.75 28.64
N ALA A 124 -3.56 28.01 27.63
CA ALA A 124 -3.88 27.67 26.25
C ALA A 124 -3.98 26.15 26.05
N ARG A 125 -4.88 25.70 25.17
CA ARG A 125 -5.09 24.29 24.87
C ARG A 125 -4.87 24.03 23.38
N ALA A 126 -4.17 22.95 23.07
CA ALA A 126 -4.01 22.48 21.69
C ALA A 126 -4.46 21.03 21.57
N GLU A 127 -5.22 20.73 20.52
CA GLU A 127 -5.60 19.38 20.15
C GLU A 127 -4.55 18.82 19.17
N LEU A 128 -3.97 17.68 19.50
CA LEU A 128 -3.12 16.88 18.63
C LEU A 128 -3.95 15.78 17.97
N ARG A 129 -3.80 15.65 16.65
CA ARG A 129 -4.43 14.63 15.83
C ARG A 129 -3.38 13.87 15.07
N PHE A 130 -3.49 12.56 15.13
CA PHE A 130 -2.62 11.64 14.41
C PHE A 130 -3.41 11.06 13.23
N GLN A 131 -2.77 10.87 12.08
CA GLN A 131 -3.40 10.30 10.89
C GLN A 131 -2.43 9.35 10.22
N HIS A 132 -2.79 8.07 10.10
CA HIS A 132 -1.99 7.09 9.37
C HIS A 132 -2.24 7.24 7.87
N LEU A 133 -1.17 7.48 7.10
CA LEU A 133 -1.20 7.43 5.63
C LEU A 133 -0.79 6.03 5.15
N PHE A 134 0.21 5.45 5.80
CA PHE A 134 0.67 4.07 5.62
C PHE A 134 0.99 3.46 6.99
N SER A 135 1.26 2.16 7.06
CA SER A 135 1.62 1.48 8.32
C SER A 135 2.86 2.08 9.00
N ASN A 136 3.77 2.68 8.21
CA ASN A 136 4.99 3.34 8.67
C ASN A 136 5.02 4.86 8.44
N VAL A 137 3.93 5.46 7.95
CA VAL A 137 3.85 6.91 7.70
C VAL A 137 2.64 7.47 8.43
N MET A 138 2.90 8.40 9.34
CA MET A 138 1.89 9.08 10.14
C MET A 138 2.07 10.59 10.03
N SER A 139 0.97 11.28 9.74
CA SER A 139 0.88 12.74 9.82
C SER A 139 0.40 13.15 11.21
N VAL A 140 1.01 14.19 11.76
CA VAL A 140 0.62 14.78 13.05
C VAL A 140 0.20 16.23 12.80
N CYS A 141 -1.02 16.55 13.19
CA CYS A 141 -1.62 17.87 13.04
C CYS A 141 -1.94 18.44 14.42
N ALA A 142 -1.72 19.74 14.63
CA ALA A 142 -2.03 20.41 15.87
C ALA A 142 -2.98 21.58 15.63
N LYS A 143 -4.04 21.69 16.43
CA LYS A 143 -5.02 22.77 16.34
C LYS A 143 -5.10 23.49 17.68
N LEU A 144 -4.83 24.80 17.68
CA LEU A 144 -5.04 25.63 18.86
C LEU A 144 -6.56 25.80 19.10
N GLN A 145 -7.00 25.60 20.35
CA GLN A 145 -8.37 25.87 20.78
C GLN A 145 -8.51 27.35 21.17
N ASP A 146 -9.73 27.79 21.47
CA ASP A 146 -9.98 29.18 21.85
C ASP A 146 -9.07 29.60 23.02
N PRO A 147 -8.20 30.60 22.80
CA PRO A 147 -7.24 31.00 23.81
C PRO A 147 -7.96 31.74 24.95
N PRO A 148 -7.47 31.62 26.20
CA PRO A 148 -7.92 32.45 27.31
C PRO A 148 -7.83 33.96 26.99
N ALA A 149 -8.72 34.75 27.58
CA ALA A 149 -8.84 36.20 27.29
C ALA A 149 -7.57 37.03 27.53
N HIS A 150 -6.62 36.53 28.33
CA HIS A 150 -5.33 37.19 28.57
C HIS A 150 -4.27 36.92 27.49
N ILE A 151 -4.60 36.14 26.46
CA ILE A 151 -3.71 35.79 25.33
C ILE A 151 -4.29 36.36 24.05
N THR A 152 -3.56 37.27 23.41
CA THR A 152 -4.02 37.99 22.21
C THR A 152 -3.34 37.55 20.92
N ASP A 153 -2.15 36.93 20.97
CA ASP A 153 -1.38 36.54 19.79
C ASP A 153 -0.69 35.18 20.00
N ALA A 154 -1.44 34.09 19.77
CA ALA A 154 -0.98 32.73 20.03
C ALA A 154 -0.62 32.00 18.74
N HIS A 155 0.59 31.45 18.69
CA HIS A 155 1.07 30.60 17.61
C HIS A 155 1.46 29.21 18.13
N LEU A 156 1.08 28.18 17.37
CA LEU A 156 1.39 26.78 17.66
C LEU A 156 2.36 26.24 16.61
N MET A 157 3.42 25.58 17.05
CA MET A 157 4.40 24.94 16.16
C MET A 157 4.71 23.53 16.65
N LEU A 158 4.65 22.56 15.73
CA LEU A 158 5.22 21.23 15.94
C LEU A 158 6.70 21.26 15.54
N ARG A 159 7.57 20.67 16.36
CA ARG A 159 9.01 20.60 16.10
C ARG A 159 9.47 19.16 16.22
N GLN A 160 10.35 18.73 15.33
CA GLN A 160 11.05 17.45 15.50
C GLN A 160 12.02 17.57 16.69
N PRO A 161 12.11 16.54 17.56
CA PRO A 161 13.14 16.49 18.60
C PRO A 161 14.52 16.56 17.96
N THR A 162 15.42 17.31 18.60
CA THR A 162 16.84 17.43 18.22
C THR A 162 17.65 16.30 18.84
#